data_AF-A0A956I6F7-F1
#
_entry.id   AF-A0A956I6F7-F1
#
_cell.length_a   1.000
_cell.length_b   1.000
_cell.length_c   1.000
_cell.angle_alpha   90.00
_cell.angle_beta   90.00
_cell.angle_gamma   90.00
#
_symmetry.space_group_name_H-M   'P 1'
#
loop_
_entity.id
_entity.type
_entity.pdbx_description
1 polymer ?
#
loop_
_entity_poly.entity_id
_entity_poly.type
_entity_poly.pdbx_seq_one_letter_code
_entity_poly.pdbx_strand_id
1 'polypeptide(L)'
;MALLLSALSSGLETAAASPPETVADAAGAWADAMQAYAAGVTPASTTVAAAAATLETALTAAFANRPDAASAMELAFTAFATTVGGGMAGYTPTPPPGPVGFAARFAAASPATHAAAAAAMAGIIDTWMRTGSATPSGGGAPVAWS
;
A
#
# COMPACT_ATOMS: atom_id res chain seq x y z
N MET A 1 6.08 16.97 -1.33
CA MET A 1 5.48 16.08 -2.35
C MET A 1 4.49 15.20 -1.61
N ALA A 2 3.38 14.77 -2.23
CA ALA A 2 2.33 14.03 -1.53
C ALA A 2 2.21 12.61 -2.10
N LEU A 3 1.63 11.69 -1.33
CA LEU A 3 1.15 10.37 -1.74
C LEU A 3 0.37 10.48 -3.06
N LEU A 4 0.78 9.70 -4.06
CA LEU A 4 0.31 9.83 -5.44
C LEU A 4 -0.85 8.87 -5.73
N LEU A 5 -2.04 9.19 -5.20
CA LEU A 5 -3.23 8.34 -5.36
C LEU A 5 -3.54 7.99 -6.83
N SER A 6 -3.30 8.93 -7.76
CA SER A 6 -3.48 8.69 -9.19
C SER A 6 -2.50 7.66 -9.76
N ALA A 7 -1.28 7.57 -9.22
CA ALA A 7 -0.31 6.55 -9.60
C ALA A 7 -0.76 5.16 -9.13
N LEU A 8 -1.28 5.08 -7.88
CA LEU A 8 -1.83 3.83 -7.34
C LEU A 8 -3.02 3.34 -8.15
N SER A 9 -4.01 4.21 -8.40
CA SER A 9 -5.22 3.84 -9.14
C SER A 9 -4.89 3.40 -10.58
N SER A 10 -4.00 4.12 -11.27
CA SER A 10 -3.63 3.80 -12.65
C SER A 10 -2.83 2.50 -12.75
N GLY A 11 -1.93 2.25 -11.80
CA GLY A 11 -1.17 1.00 -11.72
C GLY A 11 -2.08 -0.22 -11.49
N LEU A 12 -3.01 -0.11 -10.54
CA LEU A 12 -3.99 -1.18 -10.26
C LEU A 12 -4.96 -1.40 -11.44
N GLU A 13 -5.38 -0.33 -12.12
CA GLU A 13 -6.23 -0.44 -13.31
C GLU A 13 -5.49 -1.16 -14.44
N THR A 14 -4.22 -0.82 -14.68
CA THR A 14 -3.39 -1.47 -15.71
C THR A 14 -3.22 -2.95 -15.43
N ALA A 15 -2.91 -3.32 -14.17
CA ALA A 15 -2.79 -4.70 -13.75
C ALA A 15 -4.11 -5.48 -13.89
N ALA A 16 -5.25 -4.83 -13.69
CA ALA A 16 -6.55 -5.46 -13.85
C ALA A 16 -7.00 -5.59 -15.32
N ALA A 17 -6.65 -4.61 -16.17
CA ALA A 17 -7.00 -4.58 -17.59
C ALA A 17 -6.16 -5.59 -18.42
N SER A 18 -4.94 -5.86 -17.99
CA SER A 18 -4.07 -6.89 -18.56
C SER A 18 -3.70 -7.88 -17.45
N PRO A 19 -4.56 -8.86 -17.15
CA PRO A 19 -4.37 -9.78 -16.04
C PRO A 19 -3.00 -10.47 -16.14
N PRO A 20 -2.18 -10.42 -15.09
CA PRO A 20 -0.87 -11.07 -15.08
C PRO A 20 -1.00 -12.59 -15.25
N GLU A 21 -0.07 -13.19 -16.00
CA GLU A 21 -0.10 -14.63 -16.28
C GLU A 21 0.26 -15.47 -15.05
N THR A 22 1.02 -14.90 -14.10
CA THR A 22 1.43 -15.58 -12.87
C THR A 22 1.08 -14.78 -11.62
N VAL A 23 1.03 -15.49 -10.48
CA VAL A 23 0.86 -14.87 -9.15
C VAL A 23 2.00 -13.89 -8.83
N ALA A 24 3.22 -14.21 -9.26
CA ALA A 24 4.38 -13.35 -9.05
C ALA A 24 4.24 -12.03 -9.84
N ASP A 25 3.82 -12.11 -11.11
CA ASP A 25 3.60 -10.90 -11.92
C ASP A 25 2.49 -10.02 -11.33
N ALA A 26 1.44 -10.62 -10.76
CA ALA A 26 0.41 -9.88 -10.05
C ALA A 26 0.94 -9.19 -8.80
N ALA A 27 1.71 -9.89 -7.96
CA ALA A 27 2.33 -9.29 -6.79
C ALA A 27 3.31 -8.16 -7.16
N GLY A 28 4.09 -8.32 -8.24
CA GLY A 28 4.99 -7.31 -8.77
C GLY A 28 4.24 -6.05 -9.21
N ALA A 29 3.16 -6.18 -9.97
CA ALA A 29 2.37 -5.04 -10.40
C ALA A 29 1.76 -4.24 -9.22
N TRP A 30 1.33 -4.94 -8.16
CA TRP A 30 0.88 -4.30 -6.92
C TRP A 30 2.01 -3.57 -6.20
N ALA A 31 3.19 -4.18 -6.12
CA ALA A 31 4.37 -3.59 -5.49
C ALA A 31 4.86 -2.35 -6.23
N ASP A 32 4.91 -2.38 -7.57
CA ASP A 32 5.28 -1.24 -8.41
C ASP A 32 4.31 -0.07 -8.24
N ALA A 33 3.00 -0.36 -8.22
CA ALA A 33 1.97 0.66 -7.99
C ALA A 33 2.12 1.30 -6.59
N MET A 34 2.41 0.51 -5.57
CA MET A 34 2.67 1.00 -4.20
C MET A 34 3.99 1.76 -4.07
N GLN A 35 5.03 1.35 -4.80
CA GLN A 35 6.28 2.10 -4.87
C GLN A 35 6.05 3.49 -5.46
N ALA A 36 5.37 3.55 -6.62
CA ALA A 36 5.05 4.80 -7.28
C ALA A 36 4.18 5.71 -6.40
N TYR A 37 3.20 5.13 -5.72
CA TYR A 37 2.33 5.81 -4.75
C TYR A 37 3.11 6.44 -3.58
N ALA A 38 4.00 5.65 -2.95
CA ALA A 38 4.73 6.05 -1.75
C ALA A 38 6.03 6.83 -2.04
N ALA A 39 6.49 6.90 -3.30
CA ALA A 39 7.69 7.67 -3.68
C ALA A 39 7.59 9.16 -3.30
N GLY A 40 6.36 9.68 -3.21
CA GLY A 40 6.07 11.05 -2.80
C GLY A 40 5.75 11.25 -1.32
N VAL A 41 5.83 10.21 -0.47
CA VAL A 41 5.40 10.29 0.93
C VAL A 41 6.14 11.38 1.70
N THR A 42 5.41 12.14 2.51
CA THR A 42 5.99 13.09 3.47
C THR A 42 5.68 12.66 4.90
N PRO A 43 6.66 12.65 5.84
CA PRO A 43 8.09 12.89 5.61
C PRO A 43 8.73 11.92 4.62
N ALA A 44 9.77 12.39 3.91
CA ALA A 44 10.42 11.59 2.89
C ALA A 44 11.01 10.31 3.50
N SER A 45 10.75 9.18 2.84
CA SER A 45 11.26 7.87 3.24
C SER A 45 12.29 7.37 2.24
N THR A 46 13.45 6.92 2.72
CA THR A 46 14.52 6.33 1.89
C THR A 46 14.33 4.84 1.63
N THR A 47 13.35 4.21 2.27
CA THR A 47 13.14 2.75 2.25
C THR A 47 11.98 2.33 1.37
N VAL A 48 11.34 3.23 0.61
CA VAL A 48 10.16 2.92 -0.23
C VAL A 48 10.40 1.78 -1.22
N ALA A 49 11.58 1.71 -1.85
CA ALA A 49 11.91 0.60 -2.76
C ALA A 49 12.04 -0.75 -2.03
N ALA A 50 12.68 -0.77 -0.85
CA ALA A 50 12.74 -1.97 -0.01
C ALA A 50 11.33 -2.35 0.54
N ALA A 51 10.53 -1.31 0.81
CA ALA A 51 9.08 -1.27 0.87
C ALA A 51 8.41 -2.26 -0.07
N ALA A 52 8.48 -1.89 -1.34
CA ALA A 52 7.84 -2.56 -2.45
C ALA A 52 8.33 -4.00 -2.61
N ALA A 53 9.64 -4.25 -2.53
CA ALA A 53 10.17 -5.61 -2.61
C ALA A 53 9.65 -6.54 -1.49
N THR A 54 9.49 -6.01 -0.27
CA THR A 54 8.89 -6.76 0.85
C THR A 54 7.41 -7.04 0.59
N LEU A 55 6.69 -6.04 0.07
CA LEU A 55 5.28 -6.16 -0.29
C LEU A 55 5.07 -7.20 -1.40
N GLU A 56 5.88 -7.18 -2.46
CA GLU A 56 5.85 -8.16 -3.54
C GLU A 56 6.00 -9.59 -3.02
N THR A 57 7.00 -9.83 -2.16
CA THR A 57 7.25 -11.14 -1.56
C THR A 57 6.05 -11.60 -0.72
N ALA A 58 5.50 -10.70 0.11
CA ALA A 58 4.37 -11.00 0.97
C ALA A 58 3.07 -11.24 0.17
N LEU A 59 2.83 -10.47 -0.89
CA LEU A 59 1.67 -10.63 -1.76
C LEU A 59 1.76 -11.91 -2.59
N THR A 60 2.95 -12.27 -3.08
CA THR A 60 3.17 -13.55 -3.77
C THR A 60 2.75 -14.72 -2.87
N ALA A 61 3.16 -14.69 -1.59
CA ALA A 61 2.77 -15.69 -0.61
C ALA A 61 1.27 -15.65 -0.26
N ALA A 62 0.69 -14.45 -0.15
CA ALA A 62 -0.73 -14.26 0.14
C ALA A 62 -1.63 -14.81 -0.99
N PHE A 63 -1.30 -14.51 -2.24
CA PHE A 63 -2.04 -14.96 -3.42
C PHE A 63 -1.90 -16.46 -3.67
N ALA A 64 -0.78 -17.06 -3.26
CA ALA A 64 -0.61 -18.52 -3.29
C ALA A 64 -1.47 -19.24 -2.23
N ASN A 65 -1.76 -18.61 -1.09
CA ASN A 65 -2.51 -19.19 0.03
C ASN A 65 -3.97 -18.72 0.06
N ARG A 66 -4.86 -19.48 -0.60
CA ARG A 66 -6.24 -19.06 -0.88
C ARG A 66 -7.23 -18.86 0.29
N PRO A 67 -7.21 -19.58 1.43
CA PRO A 67 -8.25 -19.38 2.45
C PRO A 67 -8.09 -18.05 3.21
N ASP A 68 -6.87 -17.53 3.30
CA ASP A 68 -6.51 -16.39 4.15
C ASP A 68 -5.94 -15.20 3.35
N ALA A 69 -6.22 -15.15 2.04
CA ALA A 69 -5.61 -14.16 1.15
C ALA A 69 -5.88 -12.71 1.62
N ALA A 70 -7.08 -12.43 2.13
CA ALA A 70 -7.43 -11.10 2.64
C ALA A 70 -6.58 -10.72 3.87
N SER A 71 -6.54 -11.56 4.90
CA SER A 71 -5.75 -11.28 6.11
C SER A 71 -4.24 -11.24 5.82
N ALA A 72 -3.75 -12.08 4.90
CA ALA A 72 -2.37 -12.03 4.43
C ALA A 72 -2.05 -10.72 3.70
N MET A 73 -2.97 -10.19 2.88
CA MET A 73 -2.83 -8.86 2.27
C MET A 73 -2.81 -7.74 3.33
N GLU A 74 -3.68 -7.80 4.35
CA GLU A 74 -3.67 -6.81 5.45
C GLU A 74 -2.29 -6.75 6.14
N LEU A 75 -1.70 -7.91 6.42
CA LEU A 75 -0.37 -8.02 7.02
C LEU A 75 0.72 -7.50 6.07
N ALA A 76 0.64 -7.84 4.78
CA ALA A 76 1.61 -7.42 3.78
C ALA A 76 1.68 -5.89 3.67
N PHE A 77 0.52 -5.22 3.63
CA PHE A 77 0.45 -3.76 3.59
C PHE A 77 0.90 -3.12 4.90
N THR A 78 0.53 -3.67 6.06
CA THR A 78 1.01 -3.18 7.35
C THR A 78 2.54 -3.26 7.46
N ALA A 79 3.14 -4.34 6.96
CA ALA A 79 4.60 -4.50 6.90
C ALA A 79 5.23 -3.47 5.93
N PHE A 80 4.62 -3.25 4.76
CA PHE A 80 5.04 -2.20 3.83
C PHE A 80 5.09 -0.82 4.52
N ALA A 81 3.99 -0.42 5.17
CA ALA A 81 3.90 0.88 5.84
C ALA A 81 4.91 1.01 6.99
N THR A 82 5.14 -0.06 7.75
CA THR A 82 6.16 -0.10 8.81
C THR A 82 7.55 0.19 8.24
N THR A 83 7.91 -0.48 7.16
CA THR A 83 9.21 -0.29 6.50
C THR A 83 9.33 1.11 5.90
N VAL A 84 8.26 1.66 5.28
CA VAL A 84 8.23 3.05 4.79
C VAL A 84 8.47 4.04 5.95
N GLY A 85 7.77 3.88 7.08
CA GLY A 85 7.98 4.70 8.26
C GLY A 85 9.41 4.64 8.79
N GLY A 86 10.02 3.46 8.79
CA GLY A 86 11.43 3.27 9.21
C GLY A 86 12.46 4.05 8.38
N GLY A 87 12.12 4.47 7.15
CA GLY A 87 12.98 5.28 6.30
C GLY A 87 12.86 6.80 6.50
N MET A 88 11.98 7.27 7.39
CA MET A 88 11.74 8.70 7.63
C MET A 88 12.80 9.30 8.57
N ALA A 89 13.96 9.65 8.01
CA ALA A 89 15.10 10.15 8.77
C ALA A 89 14.75 11.42 9.60
N GLY A 90 15.14 11.43 10.87
CA GLY A 90 14.84 12.53 11.80
C GLY A 90 13.43 12.51 12.40
N TYR A 91 12.67 11.43 12.15
CA TYR A 91 11.36 11.22 12.73
C TYR A 91 11.26 9.85 13.42
N THR A 92 10.40 9.78 14.43
CA THR A 92 9.89 8.53 14.99
C THR A 92 8.55 8.22 14.31
N PRO A 93 8.48 7.20 13.46
CA PRO A 93 7.26 6.87 12.73
C PRO A 93 6.22 6.23 13.65
N THR A 94 4.96 6.50 13.38
CA THR A 94 3.79 5.78 13.88
C THR A 94 3.01 5.31 12.65
N PRO A 95 3.30 4.10 12.14
CA PRO A 95 2.62 3.58 10.97
C PRO A 95 1.11 3.46 11.17
N PRO A 96 0.31 3.51 10.09
CA PRO A 96 -1.10 3.18 10.08
C PRO A 96 -1.34 1.83 10.77
N PRO A 97 -2.27 1.77 11.75
CA PRO A 97 -2.65 0.51 12.34
C PRO A 97 -3.44 -0.33 11.32
N GLY A 98 -3.27 -1.66 11.36
CA GLY A 98 -4.17 -2.55 10.63
C GLY A 98 -5.56 -2.63 11.27
N PRO A 99 -6.59 -3.09 10.54
CA PRO A 99 -6.53 -3.49 9.13
C PRO A 99 -6.64 -2.29 8.17
N VAL A 100 -6.15 -2.48 6.94
CA VAL A 100 -6.35 -1.61 5.78
C VAL A 100 -7.81 -1.60 5.33
N GLY A 101 -8.51 -2.74 5.40
CA GLY A 101 -9.94 -2.86 5.09
C GLY A 101 -10.28 -3.66 3.83
N PHE A 102 -9.35 -4.47 3.32
CA PHE A 102 -9.55 -5.34 2.17
C PHE A 102 -10.64 -6.38 2.38
N ALA A 103 -10.79 -6.92 3.60
CA ALA A 103 -11.82 -7.91 3.90
C ALA A 103 -13.24 -7.37 3.62
N ALA A 104 -13.54 -6.16 4.06
CA ALA A 104 -14.83 -5.50 3.80
C ALA A 104 -15.01 -5.24 2.29
N ARG A 105 -13.93 -4.87 1.60
CA ARG A 105 -13.94 -4.60 0.16
C ARG A 105 -14.19 -5.85 -0.68
N PHE A 106 -13.65 -7.00 -0.30
CA PHE A 106 -13.87 -8.28 -0.97
C PHE A 106 -15.25 -8.88 -0.69
N ALA A 107 -15.87 -8.51 0.45
CA ALA A 107 -17.25 -8.88 0.76
C ALA A 107 -18.29 -8.01 0.01
N ALA A 108 -17.90 -6.83 -0.47
CA ALA A 108 -18.77 -5.92 -1.21
C ALA A 108 -19.01 -6.39 -2.66
N ALA A 109 -20.10 -5.93 -3.27
CA ALA A 109 -20.39 -6.22 -4.68
C ALA A 109 -19.24 -5.76 -5.59
N SER A 110 -18.89 -6.61 -6.56
CA SER A 110 -17.85 -6.30 -7.54
C SER A 110 -18.26 -5.08 -8.38
N PRO A 111 -17.38 -4.07 -8.52
CA PRO A 111 -17.64 -2.94 -9.41
C PRO A 111 -17.76 -3.37 -10.86
N ALA A 112 -18.52 -2.60 -11.64
CA ALA A 112 -18.78 -2.91 -13.04
C ALA A 112 -17.56 -2.76 -13.97
N THR A 113 -16.49 -2.07 -13.54
CA THR A 113 -15.31 -1.80 -14.36
C THR A 113 -14.01 -1.96 -13.55
N HIS A 114 -12.92 -2.29 -14.26
CA HIS A 114 -11.57 -2.33 -13.67
C HIS A 114 -11.15 -0.99 -13.09
N ALA A 115 -11.44 0.12 -13.77
CA ALA A 115 -11.20 1.48 -13.27
C ALA A 115 -11.89 1.74 -11.92
N ALA A 116 -13.17 1.36 -11.78
CA ALA A 116 -13.90 1.53 -10.53
C ALA A 116 -13.35 0.62 -9.41
N ALA A 117 -12.94 -0.60 -9.75
CA ALA A 117 -12.29 -1.50 -8.80
C ALA A 117 -10.94 -0.96 -8.31
N ALA A 118 -10.10 -0.48 -9.22
CA ALA A 118 -8.81 0.11 -8.94
C ALA A 118 -8.94 1.38 -8.09
N ALA A 119 -9.86 2.29 -8.45
CA ALA A 119 -10.14 3.50 -7.67
C ALA A 119 -10.62 3.17 -6.25
N ALA A 120 -11.50 2.18 -6.08
CA ALA A 120 -11.97 1.75 -4.77
C ALA A 120 -10.83 1.15 -3.91
N MET A 121 -9.98 0.30 -4.48
CA MET A 121 -8.83 -0.26 -3.77
C MET A 121 -7.82 0.83 -3.39
N ALA A 122 -7.46 1.69 -4.34
CA ALA A 122 -6.53 2.79 -4.13
C ALA A 122 -7.04 3.77 -3.07
N GLY A 123 -8.34 4.08 -3.06
CA GLY A 123 -8.96 4.95 -2.06
C GLY A 123 -8.93 4.37 -0.65
N ILE A 124 -9.13 3.05 -0.50
CA ILE A 124 -9.01 2.37 0.81
C ILE A 124 -7.57 2.45 1.31
N ILE A 125 -6.59 2.16 0.44
CA ILE A 125 -5.17 2.21 0.78
C ILE A 125 -4.72 3.63 1.12
N ASP A 126 -5.13 4.64 0.34
CA ASP A 126 -4.77 6.04 0.60
C ASP A 126 -5.37 6.55 1.90
N THR A 127 -6.66 6.28 2.13
CA THR A 127 -7.33 6.64 3.39
C THR A 127 -6.62 6.02 4.58
N TRP A 128 -6.27 4.73 4.49
CA TRP A 128 -5.54 4.03 5.53
C TRP A 128 -4.13 4.59 5.73
N MET A 129 -3.35 4.79 4.65
CA MET A 129 -1.97 5.25 4.73
C MET A 129 -1.85 6.64 5.37
N ARG A 130 -2.82 7.52 5.13
CA ARG A 130 -2.89 8.86 5.72
C ARG A 130 -3.18 8.88 7.23
N THR A 131 -3.60 7.75 7.82
CA THR A 131 -3.70 7.62 9.28
C THR A 131 -2.33 7.46 9.94
N GLY A 132 -1.29 7.19 9.15
CA GLY A 132 0.09 7.17 9.59
C GLY A 132 0.59 8.56 9.94
N SER A 133 1.53 8.62 10.88
CA SER A 133 2.18 9.87 11.27
C SER A 133 3.65 9.66 11.61
N ALA A 134 4.37 10.76 11.74
CA ALA A 134 5.78 10.77 12.08
C ALA A 134 6.05 11.95 13.01
N THR A 135 6.60 11.67 14.19
CA THR A 135 6.94 12.71 15.18
C THR A 135 8.39 13.12 15.03
N PRO A 136 8.74 14.42 14.88
CA PRO A 136 10.13 14.84 14.81
C PRO A 136 10.93 14.36 16.03
N SER A 137 12.11 13.78 15.82
CA SER A 137 12.91 13.20 16.90
C SER A 137 13.43 14.23 17.92
N GLY A 138 13.50 15.50 17.52
CA GLY A 138 13.82 16.62 18.42
C GLY A 138 12.65 17.10 19.29
N GLY A 139 11.49 16.45 19.21
CA GLY A 139 10.23 16.90 19.79
C GLY A 139 9.42 17.79 18.84
N GLY A 140 8.11 17.86 19.08
CA GLY A 140 7.16 18.61 18.23
C GLY A 140 5.84 17.87 18.05
N ALA A 141 4.94 18.48 17.27
CA ALA A 141 3.69 17.84 16.90
C ALA A 141 3.94 16.73 15.85
N PRO A 142 3.19 15.61 15.89
CA PRO A 142 3.20 14.62 14.83
C PRO A 142 2.80 15.22 13.48
N VAL A 143 3.51 14.83 12.42
CA VAL A 143 3.18 15.16 11.04
C VAL A 143 2.50 13.96 10.41
N ALA A 144 1.29 14.17 9.87
CA ALA A 144 0.57 13.12 9.16
C ALA A 144 1.29 12.73 7.86
N TRP A 145 1.18 11.47 7.47
CA TRP A 145 1.68 11.03 6.18
C TRP A 145 0.84 11.64 5.07
N SER A 146 1.48 12.34 4.14
CA SER A 146 0.78 13.05 3.07
C SER A 146 1.31 12.75 1.70
#